data_AF-A0A212D9D9-F1
#
_entry.id   AF-A0A212D9D9-F1
#
_cell.length_a   1.000
_cell.length_b   1.000
_cell.length_c   1.000
_cell.angle_alpha   90.00
_cell.angle_beta   90.00
_cell.angle_gamma   90.00
#
_symmetry.space_group_name_H-M   'P 1'
#
loop_
_entity.id
_entity.type
_entity.pdbx_description
1 polymer ?
#
loop_
_entity_poly.entity_id
_entity_poly.type
_entity_poly.pdbx_seq_one_letter_code
_entity_poly.pdbx_strand_id
1 'polypeptide(L)' 'MYPGIADRMQKEITALAPSTMKIKIIAPPERKYSVWIGGSILASLSTFQQMWISKQEYDETPGVLMLRQVEDTE' A
#
# COMPACT_ATOMS: atom_id res chain seq x y z
N MET A 1 3.52 -18.71 -5.08
CA MET A 1 2.47 -18.43 -4.07
C MET A 1 1.52 -19.61 -4.00
N TYR A 2 0.92 -19.86 -2.84
CA TYR A 2 0.08 -21.03 -2.62
C TYR A 2 -1.22 -20.96 -3.45
N PRO A 3 -1.50 -21.96 -4.31
CA PRO A 3 -2.77 -22.03 -5.04
C PRO A 3 -3.93 -22.27 -4.06
N GLY A 4 -5.10 -21.66 -4.32
CA GLY A 4 -6.32 -21.84 -3.54
C GLY A 4 -6.41 -21.04 -2.22
N ILE A 5 -5.41 -20.21 -1.88
CA ILE A 5 -5.47 -19.37 -0.67
C ILE A 5 -6.58 -18.31 -0.76
N ALA A 6 -6.86 -17.81 -1.96
CA ALA A 6 -7.92 -16.83 -2.20
C ALA A 6 -9.30 -17.41 -1.95
N ASP A 7 -9.56 -18.63 -2.45
CA ASP A 7 -10.83 -19.33 -2.26
C ASP A 7 -11.08 -19.69 -0.79
N ARG A 8 -10.03 -20.15 -0.08
CA ARG A 8 -10.10 -20.38 1.37
C ARG A 8 -10.45 -19.11 2.11
N MET A 9 -9.74 -18.01 1.83
CA MET A 9 -9.99 -16.73 2.48
C MET A 9 -11.39 -16.22 2.19
N GLN A 10 -11.92 -16.43 0.98
CA GLN A 10 -13.27 -16.01 0.61
C GLN A 10 -14.31 -16.76 1.44
N LYS A 11 -14.13 -18.06 1.60
CA LYS A 11 -15.03 -18.90 2.41
C LYS A 11 -15.02 -18.50 3.89
N GLU A 12 -13.83 -18.31 4.48
CA GLU A 12 -13.69 -17.95 5.89
C GLU A 12 -14.25 -16.55 6.18
N ILE A 13 -13.95 -15.56 5.34
CA ILE A 13 -14.43 -14.18 5.55
C ILE A 13 -15.95 -14.10 5.32
N THR A 14 -16.50 -14.80 4.32
CA THR A 14 -17.96 -14.86 4.11
C THR A 14 -18.68 -15.55 5.27
N ALA A 15 -18.06 -16.53 5.94
CA ALA A 15 -18.64 -17.19 7.11
C ALA A 15 -18.67 -16.28 8.35
N LEU A 16 -17.73 -15.35 8.46
CA LEU A 16 -17.61 -14.43 9.60
C LEU A 16 -18.37 -13.11 9.42
N ALA A 17 -18.58 -12.66 8.17
CA ALA A 17 -19.20 -11.38 7.90
C ALA A 17 -20.75 -11.46 7.84
N PRO A 18 -21.46 -10.39 8.22
CA PRO A 18 -22.90 -10.28 8.01
C PRO A 18 -23.27 -10.37 6.52
N SER A 19 -24.36 -11.05 6.20
CA SER A 19 -24.86 -11.27 4.83
C SER A 19 -25.25 -10.00 4.07
N THR A 20 -25.25 -8.85 4.74
CA THR A 20 -25.49 -7.53 4.16
C THR A 20 -24.26 -6.94 3.46
N MET A 21 -23.07 -7.52 3.64
CA MET A 21 -21.82 -7.00 3.08
C MET A 21 -21.31 -7.87 1.91
N LYS A 22 -21.04 -7.23 0.76
CA LYS A 22 -20.45 -7.91 -0.39
C LYS A 22 -18.93 -7.94 -0.26
N ILE A 23 -18.37 -9.11 0.07
CA ILE A 23 -16.93 -9.32 0.16
C ILE A 23 -16.36 -9.61 -1.24
N LYS A 24 -15.29 -8.92 -1.61
CA LYS A 24 -14.55 -9.15 -2.86
C LYS A 24 -13.07 -9.40 -2.54
N ILE A 25 -12.61 -10.64 -2.71
CA ILE A 25 -11.18 -10.95 -2.61
C ILE A 25 -10.50 -10.75 -3.96
N ILE A 26 -9.45 -9.93 -3.96
CA ILE A 26 -8.64 -9.62 -5.15
C ILE A 26 -7.28 -10.28 -4.97
N ALA A 27 -7.03 -11.32 -5.77
CA ALA A 27 -5.85 -12.15 -5.65
C ALA A 27 -5.16 -12.35 -7.01
N PRO A 28 -4.56 -11.30 -7.61
CA PRO A 28 -3.92 -11.40 -8.91
C PRO A 28 -2.72 -12.36 -8.90
N PRO A 29 -2.41 -13.00 -10.05
CA PRO A 29 -1.29 -13.93 -10.18
C PRO A 29 0.08 -13.24 -10.06
N GLU A 30 0.18 -11.97 -10.44
CA GLU A 30 1.40 -11.17 -10.37
C GLU A 30 1.62 -10.46 -9.03
N ARG A 31 0.98 -10.92 -7.94
CA ARG A 31 1.02 -10.23 -6.63
C ARG A 31 2.44 -10.00 -6.08
N LYS A 32 3.41 -10.82 -6.51
CA LYS A 32 4.84 -10.61 -6.20
C LYS A 32 5.38 -9.26 -6.66
N TYR A 33 4.79 -8.67 -7.71
CA TYR A 33 5.22 -7.40 -8.28
C TYR A 33 4.27 -6.24 -7.97
N SER A 34 3.08 -6.50 -7.42
CA SER A 34 2.09 -5.46 -7.17
C SER A 34 2.62 -4.33 -6.29
N VAL A 35 3.47 -4.63 -5.30
CA VAL A 35 4.11 -3.61 -4.45
C VAL A 35 5.08 -2.75 -5.27
N TRP A 36 5.89 -3.36 -6.13
CA TRP A 36 6.84 -2.64 -6.97
C TRP A 36 6.16 -1.78 -8.04
N ILE A 37 5.12 -2.32 -8.67
CA ILE A 37 4.30 -1.61 -9.65
C ILE A 37 3.62 -0.40 -8.97
N GLY A 38 3.01 -0.60 -7.80
CA GLY A 38 2.44 0.48 -7.00
C GLY A 38 3.47 1.56 -6.65
N GLY A 39 4.66 1.16 -6.20
CA GLY A 39 5.76 2.08 -5.92
C GLY A 39 6.21 2.88 -7.15
N SER A 40 6.32 2.25 -8.31
CA SER A 40 6.69 2.95 -9.56
C SER A 40 5.64 3.95 -10.02
N ILE A 41 4.35 3.63 -9.82
CA ILE A 41 3.25 4.55 -10.13
C ILE A 41 3.30 5.73 -9.15
N LEU A 42 3.36 5.46 -7.83
CA LEU A 42 3.44 6.48 -6.80
C LEU A 42 4.61 7.44 -7.02
N ALA A 43 5.82 6.93 -7.28
CA ALA A 43 7.00 7.75 -7.55
C ALA A 43 6.87 8.64 -8.80
N SER A 44 6.02 8.24 -9.75
CA SER A 44 5.77 8.98 -10.99
C SER A 44 4.63 10.00 -10.87
N LEU A 45 3.87 10.02 -9.77
CA LEU A 45 2.80 10.99 -9.57
C LEU A 45 3.39 12.38 -9.28
N SER A 46 2.84 13.41 -9.92
CA SER A 46 3.23 14.80 -9.67
C SER A 46 2.96 15.24 -8.24
N THR A 47 1.92 14.69 -7.60
CA THR A 47 1.62 14.92 -6.18
C THR A 47 2.69 14.36 -5.25
N PHE A 48 3.38 13.28 -5.66
CA PHE A 48 4.43 12.66 -4.87
C PHE A 48 5.74 13.44 -4.93
N GLN A 49 5.94 14.28 -5.95
CA GLN A 49 7.12 15.15 -6.06
C GLN A 49 7.22 16.17 -4.92
N GLN A 50 6.09 16.61 -4.37
CA GLN A 50 6.05 17.53 -3.22
C GLN A 50 6.47 16.86 -1.90
N MET A 51 6.48 15.53 -1.86
CA MET A 51 6.92 14.73 -0.72
C MET A 51 8.36 14.24 -0.85
N TRP A 52 9.07 14.61 -1.93
CA TRP A 52 10.48 14.25 -2.08
C TRP A 52 11.33 15.01 -1.08
N ILE A 53 12.24 14.29 -0.42
CA ILE A 53 13.24 14.89 0.45
C ILE A 53 14.48 15.17 -0.39
N SER A 54 14.79 16.45 -0.56
CA SER A 54 16.03 16.87 -1.22
C SER A 54 17.24 16.64 -0.31
N LYS A 55 18.43 16.56 -0.91
CA LYS A 55 19.68 16.40 -0.15
C LYS A 55 19.86 17.53 0.88
N GLN A 56 19.49 18.75 0.50
CA GLN A 56 19.62 19.92 1.37
C GLN A 56 18.71 19.81 2.60
N GLU A 57 17.46 19.39 2.43
CA GLU A 57 16.54 19.18 3.55
C GLU A 57 17.04 18.07 4.49
N TYR A 58 17.57 16.97 3.93
CA TYR A 58 18.13 15.88 4.73
C TYR A 58 19.35 16.32 5.56
N ASP A 59 20.25 17.12 4.99
CA ASP A 59 21.46 17.60 5.67
C ASP A 59 21.12 18.65 6.76
N GLU A 60 20.04 19.40 6.61
CA GLU A 60 19.61 20.44 7.56
C GLU A 60 18.84 19.90 8.78
N THR A 61 18.01 18.86 8.64
CA THR A 61 17.30 18.28 9.79
C THR A 61 16.94 16.79 9.60
N PRO A 62 17.90 15.87 9.76
CA PRO A 62 17.70 14.45 9.44
C PRO A 62 16.67 13.74 10.34
N GLY A 63 16.46 14.21 11.58
CA GLY A 63 15.57 13.55 12.56
C GLY A 63 14.09 13.93 12.48
N VAL A 64 13.75 15.12 11.96
CA VAL A 64 12.37 15.63 11.95
C VAL A 64 11.64 15.29 10.64
N LEU A 65 12.36 15.16 9.53
CA LEU A 65 11.78 14.80 8.23
C LEU A 65 11.16 13.40 8.20
N MET A 66 11.70 12.45 8.96
CA MET A 66 11.09 11.11 9.08
C MET A 66 9.75 11.12 9.82
N LEU A 67 9.56 12.03 10.79
CA LEU A 67 8.34 12.09 11.60
C LEU A 67 7.22 12.83 10.88
N ARG A 68 7.55 13.92 10.17
CA ARG A 68 6.57 14.78 9.49
C ARG A 68 5.81 14.07 8.37
N GLN A 69 6.46 13.16 7.65
CA GLN A 69 5.82 12.45 6.53
C GLN A 69 4.79 11.40 6.96
N VAL A 70 4.79 10.97 8.22
CA VAL A 70 3.83 9.97 8.75
C VAL A 70 2.53 10.64 9.19
N GLU A 71 2.58 11.89 9.65
CA GLU A 71 1.39 12.63 10.12
C GLU A 71 0.56 13.21 8.97
N ASP A 72 1.17 13.50 7.82
CA ASP A 72 0.47 14.06 6.65
C ASP A 72 -0.23 12.98 5.77
N THR A 73 -0.18 11.70 6.16
CA THR A 73 -0.76 10.57 5.38
C THR A 73 -2.08 9.99 5.91
N GLU A 74 -2.73 10.61 6.89
CA GLU A 74 -4.08 10.23 7.38
C GLU A 74 -5.23 10.92 6.64
#